data_AF-A0A7C1V6X7-F1
#
_entry.id   AF-A0A7C1V6X7-F1
#
_cell.length_a   1.000
_cell.length_b   1.000
_cell.length_c   1.000
_cell.angle_alpha   90.00
_cell.angle_beta   90.00
_cell.angle_gamma   90.00
#
_symmetry.space_group_name_H-M   'P 1'
#
loop_
_entity.id
_entity.type
_entity.pdbx_description
1 polymer ?
#
loop_
_entity_poly.entity_id
_entity_poly.type
_entity_poly.pdbx_seq_one_letter_code
_entity_poly.pdbx_strand_id
1 'polypeptide(L)'
;SGNGKLEMEVIDLMTEIDSKLYILDCLPNLNPNTDDTYSLTIDAVKKIRLKRLNVPIILTTHIGYADELTRKKSAEEVIKLNKELERAHNDLKSEGLENIFLLKKQDLAFGFDMYVDHIHPNDYGMVQYAMVYEDLIREVIKESIGDLSTKAPKTQSRDIDVYKWEERHQDILELNKVDEPKICLFGDSIINFWGGEPVSTIARGQDSWDGILKPLGVRNFGFGWDRIENVLWRVYHDELDGYQAEQIILMIGTNNINFNSDTEIIKGLETLIRAIKIRQPKSKILMIGILPRTGKEKLIKELNLKIAQLAVLEAVDFRKIDDQLLLKNGIINDSLFTDGLHPNREGYMILGKQLERIIIDK
;
A
#
# COMPACT_ATOMS: atom_id res chain seq x y z
N SER A 1 27.21 -12.94 10.01
CA SER A 1 26.61 -13.36 11.29
C SER A 1 26.67 -12.19 12.24
N GLY A 2 25.54 -11.81 12.86
CA GLY A 2 25.46 -10.78 13.89
C GLY A 2 25.28 -11.43 15.26
N ASN A 3 25.71 -10.78 16.34
CA ASN A 3 25.68 -11.30 17.71
C ASN A 3 24.62 -10.58 18.57
N GLY A 4 23.51 -10.15 17.98
CA GLY A 4 22.47 -9.41 18.71
C GLY A 4 21.69 -10.32 19.66
N LYS A 5 21.45 -9.86 20.88
CA LYS A 5 20.84 -10.59 22.00
C LYS A 5 19.73 -9.80 22.71
N LEU A 6 19.06 -8.89 22.00
CA LEU A 6 18.08 -7.93 22.58
C LEU A 6 18.71 -6.94 23.56
N GLU A 7 19.94 -6.52 23.31
CA GLU A 7 20.60 -5.48 24.11
C GLU A 7 19.79 -4.19 24.06
N MET A 8 19.59 -3.57 25.22
CA MET A 8 18.74 -2.39 25.36
C MET A 8 19.23 -1.20 24.54
N GLU A 9 20.54 -1.09 24.32
CA GLU A 9 21.20 -0.09 23.49
C GLU A 9 20.83 -0.27 22.01
N VAL A 10 20.75 -1.52 21.53
CA VAL A 10 20.33 -1.82 20.16
C VAL A 10 18.84 -1.51 19.98
N ILE A 11 18.01 -1.88 20.97
CA ILE A 11 16.59 -1.53 20.95
C ILE A 11 16.40 -0.01 20.94
N ASP A 12 17.21 0.75 21.69
CA ASP A 12 17.18 2.21 21.64
C ASP A 12 17.44 2.74 20.22
N LEU A 13 18.49 2.27 19.56
CA LEU A 13 18.81 2.65 18.19
C LEU A 13 17.70 2.25 17.20
N MET A 14 17.14 1.06 17.33
CA MET A 14 16.02 0.61 16.49
C MET A 14 14.83 1.56 16.60
N THR A 15 14.53 2.03 17.81
CA THR A 15 13.39 2.94 18.04
C THR A 15 13.61 4.36 17.53
N GLU A 16 14.82 4.76 17.14
CA GLU A 16 15.08 6.07 16.51
C GLU A 16 14.47 6.15 15.10
N ILE A 17 14.38 5.01 14.42
CA ILE A 17 13.78 4.90 13.08
C ILE A 17 12.26 4.82 13.21
N ASP A 18 11.54 5.65 12.44
CA ASP A 18 10.09 5.52 12.32
C ASP A 18 9.72 4.37 11.39
N SER A 19 9.53 3.18 11.96
CA SER A 19 9.27 1.95 11.22
C SER A 19 7.79 1.58 11.24
N LYS A 20 7.28 1.03 10.13
CA LYS A 20 5.93 0.44 10.07
C LYS A 20 5.77 -0.83 10.92
N LEU A 21 6.88 -1.50 11.24
CA LEU A 21 6.93 -2.78 11.94
C LEU A 21 8.34 -3.00 12.49
N TYR A 22 8.44 -3.63 13.67
CA TYR A 22 9.70 -4.16 14.21
C TYR A 22 9.69 -5.69 14.20
N ILE A 23 10.81 -6.31 13.83
CA ILE A 23 10.98 -7.77 13.87
C ILE A 23 12.13 -8.09 14.83
N LEU A 24 11.87 -8.94 15.82
CA LEU A 24 12.83 -9.44 16.78
C LEU A 24 13.13 -10.92 16.49
N ASP A 25 14.17 -11.16 15.68
CA ASP A 25 14.66 -12.49 15.30
C ASP A 25 16.12 -12.64 15.71
N CYS A 26 16.35 -13.01 16.97
CA CYS A 26 17.69 -13.05 17.56
C CYS A 26 17.92 -14.26 18.48
N LEU A 27 16.92 -15.14 18.62
CA LEU A 27 17.03 -16.32 19.47
C LEU A 27 18.23 -17.22 19.14
N PRO A 28 18.67 -17.38 17.87
CA PRO A 28 19.89 -18.12 17.56
C PRO A 28 21.17 -17.64 18.26
N ASN A 29 21.19 -16.42 18.79
CA ASN A 29 22.34 -15.87 19.52
C ASN A 29 22.20 -15.98 21.05
N LEU A 30 21.04 -16.39 21.56
CA LEU A 30 20.79 -16.53 22.99
C LEU A 30 21.20 -17.92 23.49
N ASN A 31 21.78 -17.96 24.69
CA ASN A 31 22.06 -19.19 25.40
C ASN A 31 21.04 -19.37 26.53
N PRO A 32 20.16 -20.38 26.48
CA PRO A 32 19.10 -20.53 27.47
C PRO A 32 19.59 -20.90 28.88
N ASN A 33 20.90 -21.13 29.07
CA ASN A 33 21.50 -21.37 30.39
C ASN A 33 22.04 -20.10 31.04
N THR A 34 22.28 -19.05 30.26
CA THR A 34 22.85 -17.78 30.77
C THR A 34 21.94 -16.58 30.51
N ASP A 35 21.17 -16.63 29.43
CA ASP A 35 20.35 -15.53 28.96
C ASP A 35 18.89 -15.80 29.35
N ASP A 36 18.27 -14.85 30.04
CA ASP A 36 16.85 -14.91 30.38
C ASP A 36 16.00 -14.41 29.20
N THR A 37 15.69 -15.32 28.27
CA THR A 37 14.91 -15.01 27.06
C THR A 37 13.57 -14.37 27.38
N TYR A 38 12.91 -14.77 28.47
CA TYR A 38 11.64 -14.19 28.87
C TYR A 38 11.81 -12.71 29.21
N SER A 39 12.67 -12.40 30.18
CA SER A 39 12.88 -11.03 30.64
C SER A 39 13.40 -10.13 29.53
N LEU A 40 14.36 -10.60 28.74
CA LEU A 40 14.89 -9.85 27.58
C LEU A 40 13.79 -9.51 26.56
N THR A 41 12.89 -10.45 26.28
CA THR A 41 11.77 -10.22 25.35
C THR A 41 10.79 -9.19 25.92
N ILE A 42 10.38 -9.35 27.18
CA ILE A 42 9.47 -8.42 27.86
C ILE A 42 10.04 -7.01 27.83
N ASP A 43 11.30 -6.85 28.21
CA ASP A 43 11.98 -5.56 28.27
C ASP A 43 12.11 -4.91 26.89
N ALA A 44 12.52 -5.68 25.88
CA ALA A 44 12.63 -5.18 24.50
C ALA A 44 11.29 -4.69 23.96
N VAL A 45 10.22 -5.49 24.12
CA VAL A 45 8.88 -5.12 23.65
C VAL A 45 8.35 -3.89 24.39
N LYS A 46 8.46 -3.86 25.73
CA LYS A 46 8.02 -2.71 26.53
C LYS A 46 8.80 -1.46 26.14
N LYS A 47 10.10 -1.57 25.90
CA LYS A 47 10.94 -0.45 25.46
C LYS A 47 10.56 0.07 24.08
N ILE A 48 10.31 -0.81 23.11
CA ILE A 48 9.77 -0.40 21.79
C ILE A 48 8.44 0.32 21.99
N ARG A 49 7.52 -0.25 22.78
CA ARG A 49 6.18 0.33 23.04
C ARG A 49 6.22 1.71 23.69
N LEU A 50 7.21 1.99 24.55
CA LEU A 50 7.39 3.32 25.15
C LEU A 50 7.67 4.42 24.12
N LYS A 51 8.35 4.10 23.02
CA LYS A 51 8.72 5.07 21.97
C LYS A 51 7.85 4.97 20.72
N ARG A 52 7.31 3.79 20.43
CA ARG A 52 6.59 3.44 19.20
C ARG A 52 5.28 2.77 19.57
N LEU A 53 4.31 3.63 19.89
CA LEU A 53 2.97 3.21 20.28
C LEU A 53 2.28 2.51 19.12
N ASN A 54 1.64 1.37 19.38
CA ASN A 54 0.82 0.59 18.44
C ASN A 54 1.51 0.07 17.17
N VAL A 55 2.78 0.43 16.89
CA VAL A 55 3.55 -0.13 15.78
C VAL A 55 3.66 -1.64 15.95
N PRO A 56 3.28 -2.46 14.96
CA PRO A 56 3.42 -3.90 15.06
C PRO A 56 4.82 -4.37 15.48
N ILE A 57 4.86 -5.46 16.26
CA ILE A 57 6.10 -6.15 16.62
C ILE A 57 5.91 -7.64 16.29
N ILE A 58 6.82 -8.21 15.50
CA ILE A 58 6.89 -9.66 15.27
C ILE A 58 8.02 -10.23 16.12
N LEU A 59 7.69 -11.22 16.93
CA LEU A 59 8.64 -12.05 17.67
C LEU A 59 8.85 -13.34 16.89
N THR A 60 10.09 -13.68 16.55
CA THR A 60 10.38 -14.90 15.79
C THR A 60 11.07 -15.94 16.65
N THR A 61 10.49 -17.14 16.67
CA THR A 61 11.11 -18.30 17.32
C THR A 61 12.35 -18.81 16.57
N HIS A 62 13.24 -19.49 17.26
CA HIS A 62 14.41 -20.14 16.68
C HIS A 62 13.99 -21.27 15.71
N ILE A 63 14.52 -21.25 14.48
CA ILE A 63 14.23 -22.25 13.43
C ILE A 63 14.65 -23.68 13.76
N GLY A 64 15.74 -23.83 14.51
CA GLY A 64 16.27 -25.12 14.91
C GLY A 64 17.63 -25.36 14.29
N TYR A 65 18.10 -26.60 14.39
CA TYR A 65 19.36 -27.05 13.80
C TYR A 65 19.06 -28.17 12.82
N ALA A 66 19.84 -28.27 11.73
CA ALA A 66 19.66 -29.33 10.74
C ALA A 66 19.86 -30.74 11.34
N ASP A 67 20.66 -30.85 12.40
CA ASP A 67 20.99 -32.10 13.08
C ASP A 67 20.21 -32.30 14.41
N GLU A 68 19.08 -31.61 14.60
CA GLU A 68 18.32 -31.66 15.86
C GLU A 68 17.86 -33.06 16.27
N LEU A 69 17.63 -33.95 15.29
CA LEU A 69 17.23 -35.34 15.55
C LEU A 69 18.35 -36.19 16.16
N THR A 70 19.62 -35.83 15.91
CA THR A 70 20.79 -36.59 16.39
C THR A 70 21.48 -35.89 17.55
N ARG A 71 21.34 -34.56 17.68
CA ARG A 71 21.94 -33.75 18.75
C ARG A 71 20.90 -33.26 19.76
N LYS A 72 20.54 -34.14 20.71
CA LYS A 72 19.53 -33.86 21.76
C LYS A 72 19.73 -32.55 22.51
N LYS A 73 20.97 -32.23 22.89
CA LYS A 73 21.28 -31.00 23.65
C LYS A 73 20.85 -29.74 22.91
N SER A 74 21.19 -29.62 21.62
CA SER A 74 20.82 -28.44 20.83
C SER A 74 19.32 -28.35 20.59
N ALA A 75 18.64 -29.49 20.42
CA ALA A 75 17.18 -29.52 20.36
C ALA A 75 16.53 -29.05 21.67
N GLU A 76 17.02 -29.48 22.83
CA GLU A 76 16.54 -29.06 24.15
C GLU A 76 16.74 -27.55 24.37
N GLU A 77 17.89 -27.01 23.95
CA GLU A 77 18.19 -25.57 24.04
C GLU A 77 17.20 -24.74 23.20
N VAL A 78 16.95 -25.14 21.95
CA VAL A 78 15.96 -24.49 21.07
C VAL A 78 14.55 -24.55 21.65
N ILE A 79 14.14 -25.71 22.18
CA ILE A 79 12.83 -25.88 22.81
C ILE A 79 12.69 -24.91 23.99
N LYS A 80 13.74 -24.77 24.81
CA LYS A 80 13.71 -23.86 25.97
C LYS A 80 13.62 -22.39 25.55
N LEU A 81 14.43 -21.96 24.58
CA LEU A 81 14.38 -20.59 24.03
C LEU A 81 12.99 -20.26 23.46
N ASN A 82 12.47 -21.13 22.59
CA ASN A 82 11.16 -20.93 21.95
C ASN A 82 10.03 -20.89 22.98
N LYS A 83 10.06 -21.79 23.98
CA LYS A 83 9.05 -21.82 25.04
C LYS A 83 9.03 -20.53 25.87
N GLU A 84 10.18 -19.99 26.23
CA GLU A 84 10.23 -18.73 27.00
C GLU A 84 9.83 -17.52 26.16
N LEU A 85 10.15 -17.48 24.85
CA LEU A 85 9.64 -16.45 23.93
C LEU A 85 8.11 -16.53 23.79
N GLU A 86 7.56 -17.73 23.61
CA GLU A 86 6.11 -17.95 23.52
C GLU A 86 5.40 -17.56 24.82
N ARG A 87 6.00 -17.87 25.97
CA ARG A 87 5.49 -17.43 27.27
C ARG A 87 5.49 -15.91 27.38
N ALA A 88 6.59 -15.23 27.03
CA ALA A 88 6.66 -13.78 27.03
C ALA A 88 5.60 -13.16 26.11
N HIS A 89 5.42 -13.70 24.89
CA HIS A 89 4.37 -13.28 23.96
C HIS A 89 2.97 -13.37 24.56
N ASN A 90 2.64 -14.52 25.18
CA ASN A 90 1.34 -14.73 25.80
C ASN A 90 1.11 -13.78 26.98
N ASP A 91 2.13 -13.56 27.82
CA ASP A 91 2.03 -12.67 28.97
C ASP A 91 1.84 -11.21 28.51
N LEU A 92 2.60 -10.74 27.51
CA LEU A 92 2.43 -9.42 26.90
C LEU A 92 1.00 -9.20 26.37
N LYS A 93 0.43 -10.20 25.69
CA LYS A 93 -0.96 -10.14 25.24
C LYS A 93 -1.95 -10.15 26.40
N SER A 94 -1.67 -10.89 27.47
CA SER A 94 -2.53 -10.94 28.66
C SER A 94 -2.50 -9.63 29.47
N GLU A 95 -1.39 -8.90 29.41
CA GLU A 95 -1.24 -7.52 29.91
C GLU A 95 -1.97 -6.48 29.05
N GLY A 96 -2.57 -6.89 27.92
CA GLY A 96 -3.32 -6.00 27.04
C GLY A 96 -2.49 -5.30 25.97
N LEU A 97 -1.22 -5.70 25.75
CA LEU A 97 -0.44 -5.15 24.64
C LEU A 97 -0.92 -5.74 23.31
N GLU A 98 -1.46 -4.87 22.46
CA GLU A 98 -1.91 -5.21 21.12
C GLU A 98 -0.79 -5.14 20.08
N ASN A 99 -1.06 -5.66 18.88
CA ASN A 99 -0.15 -5.68 17.73
C ASN A 99 1.20 -6.35 18.02
N ILE A 100 1.21 -7.41 18.83
CA ILE A 100 2.38 -8.28 19.03
C ILE A 100 2.07 -9.64 18.42
N PHE A 101 2.83 -9.97 17.38
CA PHE A 101 2.70 -11.17 16.58
C PHE A 101 3.84 -12.13 16.90
N LEU A 102 3.60 -13.42 16.69
CA LEU A 102 4.56 -14.48 16.94
C LEU A 102 4.67 -15.34 15.70
N LEU A 103 5.87 -15.48 15.16
CA LEU A 103 6.20 -16.39 14.08
C LEU A 103 6.84 -17.65 14.66
N LYS A 104 6.12 -18.79 14.58
CA LYS A 104 6.56 -20.04 15.20
C LYS A 104 7.44 -20.86 14.27
N LYS A 105 8.26 -21.73 14.87
CA LYS A 105 9.17 -22.63 14.15
C LYS A 105 8.41 -23.47 13.12
N GLN A 106 7.19 -23.91 13.46
CA GLN A 106 6.37 -24.73 12.57
C GLN A 106 5.91 -23.94 11.34
N ASP A 107 5.64 -22.65 11.47
CA ASP A 107 5.19 -21.77 10.38
C ASP A 107 6.33 -21.49 9.39
N LEU A 108 7.58 -21.45 9.90
CA LEU A 108 8.78 -21.33 9.08
C LEU A 108 9.01 -22.56 8.19
N ALA A 109 8.54 -23.74 8.62
CA ALA A 109 8.51 -24.99 7.85
C ALA A 109 9.88 -25.44 7.27
N PHE A 110 10.95 -25.28 8.05
CA PHE A 110 12.31 -25.63 7.63
C PHE A 110 12.55 -27.14 7.52
N GLY A 111 13.10 -27.57 6.39
CA GLY A 111 13.60 -28.92 6.13
C GLY A 111 15.12 -29.04 6.36
N PHE A 112 15.64 -30.27 6.49
CA PHE A 112 17.07 -30.51 6.70
C PHE A 112 17.93 -30.07 5.50
N ASP A 113 17.36 -30.08 4.30
CA ASP A 113 17.98 -29.70 3.03
C ASP A 113 18.00 -28.18 2.79
N MET A 114 17.46 -27.40 3.73
CA MET A 114 17.41 -25.93 3.68
C MET A 114 18.60 -25.26 4.36
N TYR A 115 19.60 -26.01 4.81
CA TYR A 115 20.78 -25.49 5.50
C TYR A 115 22.05 -25.67 4.65
N VAL A 116 23.00 -24.73 4.74
CA VAL A 116 24.38 -24.90 4.24
C VAL A 116 25.18 -25.78 5.19
N ASP A 117 25.01 -25.52 6.48
CA ASP A 117 25.64 -26.26 7.57
C ASP A 117 24.55 -26.79 8.53
N HIS A 118 24.79 -26.74 9.84
CA HIS A 118 23.81 -27.19 10.83
C HIS A 118 22.90 -26.07 11.36
N ILE A 119 23.13 -24.81 11.00
CA ILE A 119 22.50 -23.61 11.59
C ILE A 119 22.07 -22.62 10.53
N HIS A 120 22.92 -22.39 9.54
CA HIS A 120 22.75 -21.33 8.55
C HIS A 120 21.94 -21.85 7.36
N PRO A 121 20.85 -21.17 6.98
CA PRO A 121 20.10 -21.51 5.79
C PRO A 121 20.94 -21.40 4.51
N ASN A 122 20.69 -22.29 3.55
CA ASN A 122 21.14 -22.13 2.16
C ASN A 122 20.13 -21.31 1.35
N ASP A 123 20.36 -21.17 0.05
CA ASP A 123 19.49 -20.37 -0.84
C ASP A 123 18.02 -20.80 -0.76
N TYR A 124 17.75 -22.11 -0.69
CA TYR A 124 16.39 -22.63 -0.57
C TYR A 124 15.77 -22.25 0.79
N GLY A 125 16.51 -22.40 1.87
CA GLY A 125 16.07 -21.95 3.20
C GLY A 125 15.88 -20.43 3.30
N MET A 126 16.73 -19.63 2.67
CA MET A 126 16.58 -18.17 2.64
C MET A 126 15.35 -17.74 1.85
N VAL A 127 15.02 -18.41 0.74
CA VAL A 127 13.76 -18.18 0.02
C VAL A 127 12.55 -18.53 0.88
N GLN A 128 12.59 -19.68 1.57
CA GLN A 128 11.53 -20.07 2.50
C GLN A 128 11.34 -19.04 3.62
N TYR A 129 12.44 -18.55 4.22
CA TYR A 129 12.40 -17.46 5.18
C TYR A 129 11.71 -16.22 4.61
N ALA A 130 12.15 -15.76 3.44
CA ALA A 130 11.62 -14.56 2.82
C ALA A 130 10.12 -14.68 2.52
N MET A 131 9.66 -15.84 2.02
CA MET A 131 8.24 -16.08 1.73
C MET A 131 7.38 -16.01 3.00
N VAL A 132 7.77 -16.73 4.06
CA VAL A 132 7.00 -16.77 5.31
C VAL A 132 6.98 -15.40 5.99
N TYR A 133 8.11 -14.70 6.00
CA TYR A 133 8.18 -13.34 6.53
C TYR A 133 7.34 -12.37 5.71
N GLU A 134 7.43 -12.41 4.38
CA GLU A 134 6.65 -11.52 3.50
C GLU A 134 5.16 -11.70 3.75
N ASP A 135 4.67 -12.94 3.80
CA ASP A 135 3.26 -13.23 4.04
C ASP A 135 2.78 -12.63 5.37
N LEU A 136 3.53 -12.88 6.46
CA LEU A 136 3.19 -12.34 7.77
C LEU A 136 3.29 -10.81 7.81
N ILE A 137 4.34 -10.23 7.24
CA ILE A 137 4.54 -8.77 7.19
C ILE A 137 3.35 -8.12 6.48
N ARG A 138 2.99 -8.61 5.29
CA ARG A 138 1.84 -8.10 4.52
C ARG A 138 0.53 -8.22 5.27
N GLU A 139 0.31 -9.34 5.96
CA GLU A 139 -0.88 -9.52 6.80
C GLU A 139 -0.92 -8.49 7.95
N VAL A 140 0.22 -8.28 8.61
CA VAL A 140 0.36 -7.40 9.77
C VAL A 140 0.15 -5.94 9.39
N ILE A 141 0.83 -5.46 8.33
CA ILE A 141 0.75 -4.07 7.87
C ILE A 141 -0.42 -3.82 6.90
N LYS A 142 -1.25 -4.84 6.64
CA LYS A 142 -2.43 -4.77 5.77
C LYS A 142 -2.10 -4.35 4.32
N GLU A 143 -1.06 -4.96 3.78
CA GLU A 143 -0.55 -4.76 2.41
C GLU A 143 -0.64 -6.03 1.58
N SER A 144 -1.87 -6.54 1.44
CA SER A 144 -2.12 -7.79 0.73
C SER A 144 -1.77 -7.69 -0.76
N ILE A 145 -1.26 -8.79 -1.29
CA ILE A 145 -0.98 -8.99 -2.72
C ILE A 145 -1.95 -10.03 -3.27
N GLY A 146 -2.46 -9.80 -4.48
CA GLY A 146 -3.31 -10.74 -5.18
C GLY A 146 -2.62 -11.45 -6.35
N ASP A 147 -3.26 -12.53 -6.78
CA ASP A 147 -2.95 -13.35 -7.95
C ASP A 147 -3.15 -12.65 -9.30
N LEU A 148 -3.98 -11.61 -9.33
CA LEU A 148 -4.22 -10.81 -10.53
C LEU A 148 -3.25 -9.65 -10.63
N SER A 149 -2.81 -9.33 -11.85
CA SER A 149 -1.91 -8.19 -12.09
C SER A 149 -2.46 -6.86 -11.56
N THR A 150 -3.78 -6.67 -11.54
CA THR A 150 -4.48 -5.49 -11.00
C THR A 150 -4.52 -5.44 -9.47
N LYS A 151 -4.18 -6.55 -8.79
CA LYS A 151 -4.10 -6.70 -7.33
C LYS A 151 -2.66 -6.82 -6.84
N ALA A 152 -1.68 -6.70 -7.74
CA ALA A 152 -0.27 -6.89 -7.44
C ALA A 152 0.46 -5.53 -7.48
N PRO A 153 0.64 -4.85 -6.32
CA PRO A 153 1.23 -3.52 -6.27
C PRO A 153 2.63 -3.52 -6.91
N LYS A 154 2.85 -2.62 -7.87
CA LYS A 154 4.17 -2.46 -8.52
C LYS A 154 4.42 -1.03 -8.99
N THR A 155 5.69 -0.66 -9.07
CA THR A 155 6.14 0.57 -9.72
C THR A 155 6.06 0.45 -11.24
N GLN A 156 6.36 1.55 -11.95
CA GLN A 156 6.38 1.59 -13.40
C GLN A 156 7.29 2.69 -13.95
N SER A 157 7.82 2.50 -15.16
CA SER A 157 8.72 3.44 -15.84
C SER A 157 8.37 3.65 -17.32
N ARG A 158 7.07 3.54 -17.67
CA ARG A 158 6.58 3.57 -19.07
C ARG A 158 6.77 4.92 -19.75
N ASP A 159 6.84 5.99 -18.95
CA ASP A 159 6.98 7.38 -19.40
C ASP A 159 8.30 8.00 -18.91
N ILE A 160 9.37 7.20 -18.75
CA ILE A 160 10.63 7.68 -18.16
C ILE A 160 11.26 8.88 -18.88
N ASP A 161 11.00 9.02 -20.19
CA ASP A 161 11.43 10.16 -21.00
C ASP A 161 10.66 11.45 -20.71
N VAL A 162 9.47 11.35 -20.09
CA VAL A 162 8.58 12.46 -19.74
C VAL A 162 8.73 12.86 -18.28
N TYR A 163 8.74 11.88 -17.37
CA TYR A 163 8.97 12.09 -15.93
C TYR A 163 9.39 10.79 -15.26
N LYS A 164 10.08 10.90 -14.12
CA LYS A 164 10.41 9.75 -13.28
C LYS A 164 9.30 9.53 -12.26
N TRP A 165 8.73 8.35 -12.30
CA TRP A 165 7.58 7.98 -11.49
C TRP A 165 7.90 8.02 -9.99
N GLU A 166 9.05 7.48 -9.60
CA GLU A 166 9.49 7.44 -8.21
C GLU A 166 9.80 8.84 -7.66
N GLU A 167 10.36 9.75 -8.46
CA GLU A 167 10.61 11.13 -8.03
C GLU A 167 9.29 11.86 -7.77
N ARG A 168 8.31 11.73 -8.67
CA ARG A 168 6.98 12.32 -8.47
C ARG A 168 6.28 11.77 -7.22
N HIS A 169 6.44 10.48 -6.94
CA HIS A 169 5.94 9.87 -5.71
C HIS A 169 6.56 10.52 -4.47
N GLN A 170 7.89 10.67 -4.44
CA GLN A 170 8.56 11.38 -3.34
C GLN A 170 8.12 12.85 -3.21
N ASP A 171 7.93 13.56 -4.32
CA ASP A 171 7.43 14.94 -4.29
C ASP A 171 6.05 15.02 -3.62
N ILE A 172 5.15 14.07 -3.90
CA ILE A 172 3.85 14.00 -3.22
C ILE A 172 4.01 13.74 -1.72
N LEU A 173 4.89 12.82 -1.32
CA LEU A 173 5.13 12.53 0.10
C LEU A 173 5.66 13.77 0.84
N GLU A 174 6.60 14.51 0.25
CA GLU A 174 7.14 15.73 0.83
C GLU A 174 6.08 16.85 0.89
N LEU A 175 5.28 17.02 -0.17
CA LEU A 175 4.16 17.97 -0.15
C LEU A 175 3.13 17.63 0.92
N ASN A 176 2.80 16.35 1.11
CA ASN A 176 1.85 15.89 2.11
C ASN A 176 2.33 16.17 3.55
N LYS A 177 3.65 16.12 3.80
CA LYS A 177 4.23 16.48 5.10
C LYS A 177 4.17 17.98 5.39
N VAL A 178 4.28 18.82 4.36
CA VAL A 178 4.34 20.28 4.50
C VAL A 178 2.95 20.90 4.56
N ASP A 179 2.03 20.41 3.73
CA ASP A 179 0.65 20.89 3.62
C ASP A 179 -0.23 19.64 3.53
N GLU A 180 -1.11 19.38 4.50
CA GLU A 180 -1.93 18.16 4.45
C GLU A 180 -3.08 18.31 3.44
N PRO A 181 -3.31 17.36 2.51
CA PRO A 181 -4.36 17.50 1.52
C PRO A 181 -5.72 17.15 2.11
N LYS A 182 -6.72 18.02 1.87
CA LYS A 182 -8.12 17.75 2.25
C LYS A 182 -8.80 16.79 1.28
N ILE A 183 -8.53 16.97 -0.01
CA ILE A 183 -9.09 16.14 -1.07
C ILE A 183 -7.95 15.57 -1.92
N CYS A 184 -7.81 14.25 -1.95
CA CYS A 184 -6.82 13.56 -2.79
C CYS A 184 -7.47 13.11 -4.09
N LEU A 185 -7.06 13.64 -5.24
CA LEU A 185 -7.56 13.22 -6.56
C LEU A 185 -6.57 12.27 -7.23
N PHE A 186 -6.80 10.97 -7.10
CA PHE A 186 -6.02 9.93 -7.74
C PHE A 186 -6.49 9.69 -9.17
N GLY A 187 -5.52 9.53 -10.06
CA GLY A 187 -5.79 9.06 -11.41
C GLY A 187 -4.53 8.82 -12.21
N ASP A 188 -4.73 8.71 -13.52
CA ASP A 188 -3.67 8.49 -14.49
C ASP A 188 -3.21 9.80 -15.16
N SER A 189 -2.77 9.72 -16.42
CA SER A 189 -2.37 10.85 -17.24
C SER A 189 -3.47 11.90 -17.38
N ILE A 190 -4.75 11.52 -17.33
CA ILE A 190 -5.86 12.47 -17.40
C ILE A 190 -5.82 13.43 -16.20
N ILE A 191 -5.53 12.94 -15.00
CA ILE A 191 -5.39 13.80 -13.82
C ILE A 191 -4.03 14.49 -13.80
N ASN A 192 -2.94 13.76 -14.13
CA ASN A 192 -1.59 14.32 -14.15
C ASN A 192 -1.50 15.57 -15.05
N PHE A 193 -2.07 15.51 -16.25
CA PHE A 193 -2.03 16.60 -17.22
C PHE A 193 -3.06 17.70 -16.96
N TRP A 194 -3.87 17.59 -15.91
CA TRP A 194 -4.81 18.64 -15.57
C TRP A 194 -4.07 19.88 -15.06
N GLY A 195 -3.10 19.70 -14.15
CA GLY A 195 -2.30 20.77 -13.54
C GLY A 195 -2.12 20.52 -12.05
N GLY A 196 -1.72 21.56 -11.32
CA GLY A 196 -1.53 21.47 -9.87
C GLY A 196 -0.20 20.85 -9.43
N GLU A 197 -0.01 20.78 -8.12
CA GLU A 197 1.21 20.29 -7.48
C GLU A 197 1.13 18.78 -7.18
N PRO A 198 2.22 18.00 -7.40
CA PRO A 198 3.48 18.44 -8.00
C PRO A 198 3.32 18.78 -9.49
N VAL A 199 3.96 19.86 -9.94
CA VAL A 199 3.88 20.31 -11.34
C VAL A 199 4.39 19.23 -12.31
N SER A 200 3.59 18.91 -13.33
CA SER A 200 4.03 18.09 -14.46
C SER A 200 4.60 18.96 -15.58
N THR A 201 5.48 18.39 -16.41
CA THR A 201 5.98 19.04 -17.64
C THR A 201 4.85 19.36 -18.64
N ILE A 202 3.71 18.67 -18.53
CA ILE A 202 2.50 18.89 -19.33
C ILE A 202 1.37 19.31 -18.40
N ALA A 203 0.81 20.50 -18.61
CA ALA A 203 -0.42 20.96 -17.97
C ALA A 203 -1.37 21.54 -19.03
N ARG A 204 -2.55 20.93 -19.17
CA ARG A 204 -3.54 21.22 -20.21
C ARG A 204 -4.81 21.89 -19.68
N GLY A 205 -5.03 21.84 -18.36
CA GLY A 205 -6.21 22.40 -17.68
C GLY A 205 -5.87 23.31 -16.50
N GLN A 206 -4.69 23.96 -16.53
CA GLN A 206 -4.17 24.74 -15.39
C GLN A 206 -5.16 25.81 -14.91
N ASP A 207 -5.91 26.42 -15.81
CA ASP A 207 -6.89 27.45 -15.50
C ASP A 207 -8.10 26.91 -14.72
N SER A 208 -8.61 25.72 -15.06
CA SER A 208 -9.66 25.08 -14.26
C SER A 208 -9.10 24.47 -12.97
N TRP A 209 -7.84 24.04 -12.96
CA TRP A 209 -7.19 23.62 -11.72
C TRP A 209 -7.08 24.78 -10.73
N ASP A 210 -6.47 25.89 -11.13
CA ASP A 210 -6.24 27.05 -10.26
C ASP A 210 -7.53 27.79 -9.90
N GLY A 211 -8.48 27.87 -10.83
CA GLY A 211 -9.73 28.59 -10.63
C GLY A 211 -10.78 27.82 -9.85
N ILE A 212 -10.71 26.47 -9.83
CA ILE A 212 -11.78 25.61 -9.28
C ILE A 212 -11.23 24.61 -8.27
N LEU A 213 -10.32 23.72 -8.68
CA LEU A 213 -9.91 22.58 -7.85
C LEU A 213 -8.99 22.99 -6.69
N LYS A 214 -8.04 23.89 -6.93
CA LYS A 214 -7.13 24.39 -5.91
C LYS A 214 -7.88 25.14 -4.78
N PRO A 215 -8.83 26.06 -5.05
CA PRO A 215 -9.67 26.67 -4.01
C PRO A 215 -10.47 25.66 -3.17
N LEU A 216 -10.84 24.51 -3.72
CA LEU A 216 -11.51 23.43 -3.00
C LEU A 216 -10.56 22.58 -2.13
N GLY A 217 -9.25 22.83 -2.19
CA GLY A 217 -8.25 22.07 -1.45
C GLY A 217 -7.93 20.71 -2.07
N VAL A 218 -8.13 20.56 -3.38
CA VAL A 218 -7.77 19.34 -4.12
C VAL A 218 -6.27 19.30 -4.42
N ARG A 219 -5.65 18.16 -4.11
CA ARG A 219 -4.28 17.83 -4.50
C ARG A 219 -4.24 16.79 -5.60
N ASN A 220 -3.27 16.94 -6.52
CA ASN A 220 -3.09 16.07 -7.66
C ASN A 220 -2.30 14.81 -7.27
N PHE A 221 -2.96 13.64 -7.30
CA PHE A 221 -2.35 12.31 -7.14
C PHE A 221 -2.35 11.54 -8.47
N GLY A 222 -2.32 12.27 -9.59
CA GLY A 222 -2.32 11.78 -10.96
C GLY A 222 -0.91 11.47 -11.46
N PHE A 223 -0.75 10.34 -12.14
CA PHE A 223 0.52 9.88 -12.71
C PHE A 223 0.29 9.39 -14.14
N GLY A 224 1.14 9.84 -15.08
CA GLY A 224 1.11 9.33 -16.45
C GLY A 224 1.23 7.79 -16.49
N TRP A 225 0.38 7.14 -17.29
CA TRP A 225 0.31 5.68 -17.48
C TRP A 225 -0.04 4.82 -16.26
N ASP A 226 -0.38 5.44 -15.12
CA ASP A 226 -0.79 4.65 -13.97
C ASP A 226 -1.95 3.74 -14.31
N ARG A 227 -1.83 2.50 -13.83
CA ARG A 227 -2.88 1.51 -13.77
C ARG A 227 -3.27 1.29 -12.31
N ILE A 228 -4.35 0.55 -12.08
CA ILE A 228 -4.87 0.25 -10.74
C ILE A 228 -3.77 -0.25 -9.82
N GLU A 229 -2.93 -1.16 -10.29
CA GLU A 229 -1.87 -1.74 -9.48
C GLU A 229 -0.70 -0.80 -9.16
N ASN A 230 -0.53 0.26 -9.96
CA ASN A 230 0.44 1.31 -9.69
C ASN A 230 -0.08 2.22 -8.57
N VAL A 231 -1.36 2.59 -8.62
CA VAL A 231 -2.00 3.33 -7.53
C VAL A 231 -2.03 2.52 -6.23
N LEU A 232 -2.28 1.22 -6.31
CA LEU A 232 -2.24 0.33 -5.15
C LEU A 232 -0.85 0.33 -4.50
N TRP A 233 0.22 0.30 -5.30
CA TRP A 233 1.57 0.44 -4.78
C TRP A 233 1.74 1.78 -4.06
N ARG A 234 1.35 2.89 -4.68
CA ARG A 234 1.49 4.24 -4.08
C ARG A 234 0.74 4.36 -2.76
N VAL A 235 -0.47 3.81 -2.69
CA VAL A 235 -1.25 3.73 -1.44
C VAL A 235 -0.52 2.92 -0.38
N TYR A 236 0.12 1.80 -0.73
CA TYR A 236 0.93 1.02 0.21
C TYR A 236 2.21 1.74 0.64
N HIS A 237 2.71 2.68 -0.17
CA HIS A 237 3.96 3.39 0.08
C HIS A 237 3.67 4.85 0.48
N ASP A 238 2.86 5.03 1.52
CA ASP A 238 2.79 6.24 2.35
C ASP A 238 2.06 7.45 1.77
N GLU A 239 1.55 7.39 0.52
CA GLU A 239 0.84 8.54 -0.07
C GLU A 239 -0.42 8.94 0.68
N LEU A 240 -0.97 8.06 1.52
CA LEU A 240 -2.12 8.32 2.37
C LEU A 240 -1.78 8.27 3.87
N ASP A 241 -0.51 8.33 4.24
CA ASP A 241 -0.08 8.20 5.63
C ASP A 241 0.25 9.58 6.23
N GLY A 242 0.08 9.73 7.55
CA GLY A 242 0.47 10.94 8.28
C GLY A 242 -0.55 12.08 8.32
N TYR A 243 -1.70 11.96 7.65
CA TYR A 243 -2.77 12.96 7.65
C TYR A 243 -4.15 12.32 7.53
N GLN A 244 -5.23 13.10 7.67
CA GLN A 244 -6.60 12.61 7.53
C GLN A 244 -7.36 13.37 6.43
N ALA A 245 -7.46 12.78 5.23
CA ALA A 245 -8.22 13.36 4.14
C ALA A 245 -9.72 13.43 4.48
N GLU A 246 -10.40 14.48 4.04
CA GLU A 246 -11.86 14.55 4.08
C GLU A 246 -12.48 13.68 2.98
N GLN A 247 -11.84 13.67 1.81
CA GLN A 247 -12.31 12.92 0.64
C GLN A 247 -11.16 12.38 -0.22
N ILE A 248 -11.35 11.19 -0.75
CA ILE A 248 -10.46 10.57 -1.73
C ILE A 248 -11.28 10.33 -2.99
N ILE A 249 -10.85 10.91 -4.10
CA ILE A 249 -11.49 10.80 -5.39
C ILE A 249 -10.63 9.90 -6.27
N LEU A 250 -11.23 8.84 -6.81
CA LEU A 250 -10.57 7.83 -7.63
C LEU A 250 -11.09 7.88 -9.06
N MET A 251 -10.22 8.24 -10.01
CA MET A 251 -10.49 8.16 -11.44
C MET A 251 -9.35 7.38 -12.13
N ILE A 252 -9.39 6.05 -12.02
CA ILE A 252 -8.32 5.16 -12.48
C ILE A 252 -8.90 3.93 -13.19
N GLY A 253 -8.14 3.41 -14.16
CA GLY A 253 -8.44 2.14 -14.84
C GLY A 253 -8.49 2.22 -16.37
N THR A 254 -8.47 3.43 -16.96
CA THR A 254 -8.49 3.57 -18.44
C THR A 254 -7.30 2.85 -19.09
N ASN A 255 -6.15 2.86 -18.43
CA ASN A 255 -4.91 2.20 -18.88
C ASN A 255 -4.93 0.68 -18.67
N ASN A 256 -5.89 0.13 -17.94
CA ASN A 256 -6.07 -1.33 -17.79
C ASN A 256 -6.94 -1.93 -18.91
N ILE A 257 -7.78 -1.14 -19.60
CA ILE A 257 -8.80 -1.60 -20.57
C ILE A 257 -8.22 -2.50 -21.68
N ASN A 258 -6.98 -2.26 -22.11
CA ASN A 258 -6.36 -3.03 -23.20
C ASN A 258 -5.57 -4.25 -22.70
N PHE A 259 -5.41 -4.43 -21.39
CA PHE A 259 -4.54 -5.45 -20.80
C PHE A 259 -5.27 -6.38 -19.84
N ASN A 260 -6.43 -5.97 -19.33
CA ASN A 260 -7.18 -6.69 -18.32
C ASN A 260 -8.64 -6.81 -18.73
N SER A 261 -9.25 -7.92 -18.33
CA SER A 261 -10.71 -8.09 -18.42
C SER A 261 -11.43 -7.17 -17.44
N ASP A 262 -12.71 -6.88 -17.72
CA ASP A 262 -13.56 -6.13 -16.79
C ASP A 262 -13.56 -6.73 -15.38
N THR A 263 -13.57 -8.06 -15.27
CA THR A 263 -13.54 -8.76 -13.97
C THR A 263 -12.26 -8.48 -13.20
N GLU A 264 -11.10 -8.48 -13.87
CA GLU A 264 -9.82 -8.15 -13.23
C GLU A 264 -9.74 -6.68 -12.84
N ILE A 265 -10.29 -5.78 -13.67
CA ILE A 265 -10.38 -4.35 -13.36
C ILE A 265 -11.22 -4.13 -12.10
N ILE A 266 -12.41 -4.74 -12.03
CA ILE A 266 -13.30 -4.61 -10.87
C ILE A 266 -12.67 -5.17 -9.59
N LYS A 267 -12.03 -6.35 -9.65
CA LYS A 267 -11.32 -6.94 -8.49
C LYS A 267 -10.12 -6.10 -8.05
N GLY A 268 -9.43 -5.46 -9.00
CA GLY A 268 -8.35 -4.52 -8.71
C GLY A 268 -8.86 -3.28 -7.97
N LEU A 269 -9.93 -2.66 -8.50
CA LEU A 269 -10.57 -1.50 -7.87
C LEU A 269 -11.10 -1.82 -6.47
N GLU A 270 -11.72 -2.99 -6.28
CA GLU A 270 -12.15 -3.49 -4.97
C GLU A 270 -10.97 -3.53 -3.98
N THR A 271 -9.85 -4.11 -4.41
CA THR A 271 -8.63 -4.20 -3.59
C THR A 271 -8.10 -2.81 -3.24
N LEU A 272 -8.05 -1.90 -4.22
CA LEU A 272 -7.61 -0.52 -4.03
C LEU A 272 -8.52 0.25 -3.06
N ILE A 273 -9.84 0.17 -3.21
CA ILE A 273 -10.80 0.82 -2.31
C ILE A 273 -10.60 0.33 -0.88
N ARG A 274 -10.43 -0.97 -0.67
CA ARG A 274 -10.18 -1.54 0.66
C ARG A 274 -8.85 -1.09 1.25
N ALA A 275 -7.79 -1.06 0.45
CA ALA A 275 -6.48 -0.54 0.85
C ALA A 275 -6.57 0.93 1.32
N ILE A 276 -7.36 1.74 0.62
CA ILE A 276 -7.61 3.14 0.96
C ILE A 276 -8.42 3.26 2.25
N LYS A 277 -9.50 2.49 2.42
CA LYS A 277 -10.31 2.51 3.67
C LYS A 277 -9.50 2.17 4.91
N ILE A 278 -8.53 1.26 4.80
CA ILE A 278 -7.67 0.87 5.91
C ILE A 278 -6.79 2.06 6.34
N ARG A 279 -6.24 2.81 5.40
CA ARG A 279 -5.36 3.97 5.67
C ARG A 279 -6.11 5.24 6.03
N GLN A 280 -7.28 5.43 5.43
CA GLN A 280 -8.09 6.64 5.55
C GLN A 280 -9.52 6.28 6.00
N PRO A 281 -9.71 5.67 7.18
CA PRO A 281 -10.99 5.09 7.63
C PRO A 281 -12.11 6.11 7.84
N LYS A 282 -11.77 7.39 7.92
CA LYS A 282 -12.74 8.50 8.09
C LYS A 282 -12.98 9.29 6.81
N SER A 283 -12.22 9.03 5.75
CA SER A 283 -12.38 9.75 4.49
C SER A 283 -13.61 9.24 3.75
N LYS A 284 -14.35 10.15 3.11
CA LYS A 284 -15.31 9.76 2.07
C LYS A 284 -14.52 9.27 0.85
N ILE A 285 -15.02 8.26 0.15
CA ILE A 285 -14.43 7.78 -1.10
C ILE A 285 -15.44 8.01 -2.22
N LEU A 286 -15.00 8.69 -3.28
CA LEU A 286 -15.76 8.97 -4.48
C LEU A 286 -15.08 8.33 -5.69
N MET A 287 -15.75 7.36 -6.29
CA MET A 287 -15.38 6.78 -7.58
C MET A 287 -15.93 7.65 -8.71
N ILE A 288 -15.05 8.09 -9.61
CA ILE A 288 -15.44 8.70 -10.87
C ILE A 288 -15.35 7.64 -11.96
N GLY A 289 -16.41 7.49 -12.74
CA GLY A 289 -16.41 6.61 -13.91
C GLY A 289 -15.28 6.93 -14.87
N ILE A 290 -14.72 5.90 -15.51
CA ILE A 290 -13.68 6.08 -16.53
C ILE A 290 -14.26 6.96 -17.65
N LEU A 291 -13.54 8.00 -18.03
CA LEU A 291 -13.96 8.91 -19.09
C LEU A 291 -14.02 8.20 -20.45
N PRO A 292 -14.95 8.59 -21.34
CA PRO A 292 -15.03 8.04 -22.68
C PRO A 292 -13.80 8.42 -23.49
N ARG A 293 -13.41 7.55 -24.43
CA ARG A 293 -12.29 7.76 -25.36
C ARG A 293 -12.61 7.12 -26.70
N THR A 294 -11.99 7.63 -27.76
CA THR A 294 -12.27 7.24 -29.15
C THR A 294 -12.22 5.73 -29.35
N GLY A 295 -13.32 5.17 -29.87
CA GLY A 295 -13.41 3.76 -30.26
C GLY A 295 -13.60 2.78 -29.11
N LYS A 296 -13.78 3.27 -27.86
CA LYS A 296 -13.98 2.44 -26.66
C LYS A 296 -15.22 2.87 -25.86
N GLU A 297 -16.02 3.83 -26.35
CA GLU A 297 -17.13 4.45 -25.63
C GLU A 297 -18.15 3.41 -25.13
N LYS A 298 -18.51 2.44 -25.99
CA LYS A 298 -19.44 1.36 -25.60
C LYS A 298 -18.85 0.49 -24.48
N LEU A 299 -17.60 0.06 -24.63
CA LEU A 299 -16.91 -0.77 -23.63
C LEU A 299 -16.82 -0.04 -22.30
N ILE A 300 -16.42 1.23 -22.32
CA ILE A 300 -16.28 2.06 -21.11
C ILE A 300 -17.63 2.29 -20.44
N LYS A 301 -18.69 2.53 -21.23
CA LYS A 301 -20.05 2.64 -20.70
C LYS A 301 -20.48 1.37 -19.97
N GLU A 302 -20.22 0.20 -20.54
CA GLU A 302 -20.53 -1.09 -19.91
C GLU A 302 -19.68 -1.34 -18.65
N LEU A 303 -18.40 -1.02 -18.69
CA LEU A 303 -17.49 -1.13 -17.54
C LEU A 303 -17.90 -0.20 -16.40
N ASN A 304 -18.30 1.04 -16.70
CA ASN A 304 -18.76 2.01 -15.70
C ASN A 304 -20.03 1.54 -14.97
N LEU A 305 -20.90 0.73 -15.59
CA LEU A 305 -22.02 0.10 -14.88
C LEU A 305 -21.53 -0.89 -13.82
N LYS A 306 -20.47 -1.66 -14.12
CA LYS A 306 -19.86 -2.59 -13.16
C LYS A 306 -19.13 -1.85 -12.05
N ILE A 307 -18.47 -0.73 -12.36
CA ILE A 307 -17.83 0.14 -11.35
C ILE A 307 -18.88 0.74 -10.42
N ALA A 308 -20.03 1.17 -10.95
CA ALA A 308 -21.14 1.66 -10.13
C ALA A 308 -21.69 0.58 -9.19
N GLN A 309 -21.82 -0.67 -9.68
CA GLN A 309 -22.22 -1.80 -8.83
C GLN A 309 -21.18 -2.09 -7.74
N LEU A 310 -19.89 -2.09 -8.08
CA LEU A 310 -18.81 -2.23 -7.09
C LEU A 310 -18.88 -1.13 -6.03
N ALA A 311 -19.12 0.12 -6.41
CA ALA A 311 -19.20 1.24 -5.48
C ALA A 311 -20.32 1.03 -4.45
N VAL A 312 -21.48 0.53 -4.88
CA VAL A 312 -22.57 0.15 -3.97
C VAL A 312 -22.15 -0.98 -3.01
N LEU A 313 -21.51 -2.04 -3.53
CA LEU A 313 -21.04 -3.16 -2.72
C LEU A 313 -20.00 -2.75 -1.67
N GLU A 314 -19.12 -1.81 -2.05
CA GLU A 314 -18.11 -1.25 -1.16
C GLU A 314 -18.64 -0.05 -0.34
N ALA A 315 -19.92 0.30 -0.42
CA ALA A 315 -20.49 1.44 0.29
C ALA A 315 -19.68 2.75 0.10
N VAL A 316 -19.28 3.03 -1.14
CA VAL A 316 -18.62 4.28 -1.56
C VAL A 316 -19.45 5.00 -2.62
N ASP A 317 -19.23 6.30 -2.78
CA ASP A 317 -19.95 7.08 -3.78
C ASP A 317 -19.45 6.79 -5.20
N PHE A 318 -20.35 6.83 -6.18
CA PHE A 318 -20.01 6.80 -7.59
C PHE A 318 -20.68 7.95 -8.34
N ARG A 319 -19.94 8.63 -9.22
CA ARG A 319 -20.48 9.66 -10.12
C ARG A 319 -19.88 9.54 -11.52
N LYS A 320 -20.66 9.97 -12.50
CA LYS A 320 -20.21 10.22 -13.87
C LYS A 320 -20.12 11.73 -14.08
N ILE A 321 -19.06 12.17 -14.75
CA ILE A 321 -18.81 13.59 -15.07
C ILE A 321 -18.59 13.83 -16.56
N ASP A 322 -18.87 12.82 -17.39
CA ASP A 322 -18.52 12.74 -18.80
C ASP A 322 -19.66 13.13 -19.76
N ASP A 323 -20.88 13.35 -19.27
CA ASP A 323 -22.05 13.55 -20.13
C ASP A 323 -21.89 14.76 -21.10
N GLN A 324 -21.17 15.81 -20.68
CA GLN A 324 -20.90 16.99 -21.52
C GLN A 324 -19.69 16.83 -22.44
N LEU A 325 -18.94 15.73 -22.33
CA LEU A 325 -17.85 15.38 -23.24
C LEU A 325 -18.33 14.59 -24.46
N LEU A 326 -19.61 14.22 -24.50
CA LEU A 326 -20.23 13.40 -25.53
C LEU A 326 -21.11 14.23 -26.47
N LEU A 327 -21.13 13.86 -27.74
CA LEU A 327 -22.15 14.26 -28.70
C LEU A 327 -23.47 13.52 -28.41
N LYS A 328 -24.58 13.97 -29.02
CA LYS A 328 -25.91 13.36 -28.84
C LYS A 328 -25.98 11.87 -29.20
N ASN A 329 -25.09 11.40 -30.08
CA ASN A 329 -24.99 10.00 -30.47
C ASN A 329 -24.16 9.14 -29.50
N GLY A 330 -23.63 9.73 -28.42
CA GLY A 330 -22.83 9.04 -27.41
C GLY A 330 -21.36 8.80 -27.78
N ILE A 331 -20.87 9.39 -28.87
CA ILE A 331 -19.45 9.43 -29.23
C ILE A 331 -18.82 10.66 -28.59
N ILE A 332 -17.53 10.61 -28.26
CA ILE A 332 -16.83 11.78 -27.74
C ILE A 332 -16.93 12.97 -28.70
N ASN A 333 -16.99 14.17 -28.15
CA ASN A 333 -16.80 15.39 -28.92
C ASN A 333 -15.29 15.63 -29.06
N ASP A 334 -14.71 15.23 -30.20
CA ASP A 334 -13.26 15.32 -30.46
C ASP A 334 -12.68 16.73 -30.23
N SER A 335 -13.49 17.79 -30.40
CA SER A 335 -13.04 19.17 -30.13
C SER A 335 -12.69 19.45 -28.67
N LEU A 336 -13.06 18.57 -27.73
CA LEU A 336 -12.75 18.67 -26.30
C LEU A 336 -11.54 17.83 -25.88
N PHE A 337 -10.91 17.12 -26.82
CA PHE A 337 -9.78 16.24 -26.58
C PHE A 337 -8.60 16.63 -27.47
N THR A 338 -7.38 16.29 -27.06
CA THR A 338 -6.18 16.50 -27.89
C THR A 338 -5.89 15.32 -28.82
N ASP A 339 -6.26 14.12 -28.39
CA ASP A 339 -5.87 12.84 -29.02
C ASP A 339 -6.95 11.75 -28.89
N GLY A 340 -8.18 12.16 -28.56
CA GLY A 340 -9.28 11.23 -28.33
C GLY A 340 -9.25 10.49 -26.99
N LEU A 341 -8.31 10.82 -26.10
CA LEU A 341 -8.24 10.30 -24.73
C LEU A 341 -8.12 11.44 -23.70
N HIS A 342 -7.16 12.33 -23.90
CA HIS A 342 -6.84 13.38 -22.96
C HIS A 342 -7.66 14.64 -23.26
N PRO A 343 -8.40 15.19 -22.28
CA PRO A 343 -9.09 16.45 -22.46
C PRO A 343 -8.11 17.58 -22.84
N ASN A 344 -8.58 18.53 -23.65
CA ASN A 344 -7.90 19.80 -23.83
C ASN A 344 -8.37 20.80 -22.77
N ARG A 345 -7.93 22.06 -22.87
CA ARG A 345 -8.31 23.12 -21.94
C ARG A 345 -9.82 23.25 -21.73
N GLU A 346 -10.61 23.22 -22.80
CA GLU A 346 -12.06 23.34 -22.71
C GLU A 346 -12.70 22.10 -22.07
N GLY A 347 -12.22 20.90 -22.44
CA GLY A 347 -12.64 19.64 -21.81
C GLY A 347 -12.37 19.62 -20.31
N TYR A 348 -11.19 20.05 -19.87
CA TYR A 348 -10.84 20.17 -18.46
C TYR A 348 -11.66 21.23 -17.72
N MET A 349 -12.03 22.34 -18.38
CA MET A 349 -12.93 23.33 -17.79
C MET A 349 -14.33 22.76 -17.54
N ILE A 350 -14.85 21.95 -18.46
CA ILE A 350 -16.13 21.24 -18.28
C ILE A 350 -16.04 20.26 -17.11
N LEU A 351 -15.01 19.41 -17.09
CA LEU A 351 -14.79 18.44 -16.02
C LEU A 351 -14.65 19.11 -14.65
N GLY A 352 -13.91 20.22 -14.58
CA GLY A 352 -13.69 20.97 -13.33
C GLY A 352 -15.00 21.47 -12.73
N LYS A 353 -15.89 22.03 -13.56
CA LYS A 353 -17.22 22.48 -13.14
C LYS A 353 -18.13 21.33 -12.69
N GLN A 354 -18.03 20.15 -13.32
CA GLN A 354 -18.80 18.99 -12.87
C GLN A 354 -18.29 18.47 -11.54
N LEU A 355 -16.97 18.40 -11.37
CA LEU A 355 -16.35 17.92 -10.14
C LEU A 355 -16.61 18.88 -8.97
N GLU A 356 -16.56 20.20 -9.21
CA GLU A 356 -16.94 21.24 -8.24
C GLU A 356 -18.34 21.01 -7.68
N ARG A 357 -19.34 20.81 -8.56
CA ARG A 357 -20.72 20.55 -8.14
C ARG A 357 -20.80 19.33 -7.23
N ILE A 358 -20.14 18.24 -7.61
CA ILE A 358 -20.17 16.99 -6.83
C ILE A 358 -19.47 17.15 -5.48
N ILE A 359 -18.38 17.91 -5.40
CA ILE A 359 -17.64 18.14 -4.15
C ILE A 359 -18.43 19.06 -3.20
N ILE A 360 -19.15 20.06 -3.74
CA ILE A 360 -19.90 21.04 -2.96
C ILE A 360 -21.28 20.51 -2.52
N ASP A 361 -21.97 19.71 -3.34
CA ASP A 361 -23.30 19.15 -3.08
C ASP A 361 -23.25 18.03 -2.01
N LYS A 362 -22.82 18.38 -0.78
CA LYS A 362 -22.64 17.49 0.38
C LYS A 362 -23.93 16.98 0.99
#